data_AF-A0A672P966-F1
#
_entry.id   AF-A0A672P966-F1
#
_cell.length_a   1.000
_cell.length_b   1.000
_cell.length_c   1.000
_cell.angle_alpha   90.00
_cell.angle_beta   90.00
_cell.angle_gamma   90.00
#
_symmetry.space_group_name_H-M   'P 1'
#
loop_
_entity.id
_entity.type
_entity.pdbx_description
1 polymer ?
#
loop_
_entity_poly.entity_id
_entity_poly.type
_entity_poly.pdbx_seq_one_letter_code
_entity_poly.pdbx_strand_id
1 'polypeptide(L)' 'MPSIGNFSGTKLREIVVSSGKILELLRPDANTGKVHTLLTMEVFGVIRSLMAFRLTGGTKGEQLGSDCCFA' A
#
# COMPACT_ATOMS: atom_id res chain seq x y z
N MET A 1 5.85 0.84 9.32
CA MET A 1 5.42 2.25 9.14
C MET A 1 4.36 2.26 8.06
N PRO A 2 3.14 2.77 8.30
CA PRO A 2 2.10 2.77 7.27
C PRO A 2 2.38 3.83 6.20
N SER A 3 2.13 3.50 4.94
CA SER A 3 2.25 4.43 3.80
C SER A 3 0.85 4.78 3.30
N ILE A 4 0.59 6.07 3.07
CA ILE A 4 -0.71 6.55 2.60
C ILE A 4 -0.51 7.16 1.22
N GLY A 5 -1.25 6.67 0.25
CA GLY A 5 -1.09 7.07 -1.15
C GLY A 5 -2.28 6.66 -2.00
N ASN A 6 -2.24 7.03 -3.26
CA ASN A 6 -3.27 6.64 -4.22
C ASN A 6 -2.78 5.48 -5.10
N PHE A 7 -2.98 4.24 -4.67
CA PHE A 7 -2.49 3.06 -5.38
C PHE A 7 -3.41 2.65 -6.54
N SER A 8 -4.72 2.85 -6.38
CA SER A 8 -5.71 2.55 -7.42
C SER A 8 -5.76 3.59 -8.56
N GLY A 9 -5.07 4.72 -8.46
CA GLY A 9 -5.16 5.82 -9.43
C GLY A 9 -6.50 6.56 -9.43
N THR A 10 -7.38 6.24 -8.47
CA THR A 10 -8.65 6.92 -8.23
C THR A 10 -8.44 8.05 -7.22
N LYS A 11 -9.30 9.06 -7.14
CA LYS A 11 -9.10 10.19 -6.20
C LYS A 11 -9.17 9.81 -4.69
N LEU A 12 -9.25 8.52 -4.39
CA LEU A 12 -9.33 7.93 -3.06
C LEU A 12 -7.93 7.74 -2.46
N ARG A 13 -7.82 7.99 -1.15
CA ARG A 13 -6.60 7.66 -0.40
C ARG A 13 -6.72 6.27 0.16
N GLU A 14 -5.70 5.47 -0.09
CA GLU A 14 -5.59 4.10 0.40
C GLU A 14 -4.40 4.04 1.36
N ILE A 15 -4.49 3.14 2.33
CA ILE A 15 -3.51 2.97 3.40
C ILE A 15 -2.87 1.60 3.19
N VAL A 16 -1.56 1.57 3.06
CA VAL A 16 -0.81 0.32 3.03
C VAL A 16 -0.16 0.10 4.38
N VAL A 17 -0.37 -1.09 4.92
CA VAL A 17 0.21 -1.54 6.18
C VAL A 17 1.05 -2.78 5.92
N SER A 18 2.29 -2.76 6.39
CA SER A 18 3.10 -3.97 6.53
C SER A 18 3.01 -4.50 7.96
N SER A 19 2.67 -5.79 8.07
CA SER A 19 2.71 -6.56 9.31
C SER A 19 3.74 -7.69 9.14
N GLY A 20 5.01 -7.35 9.33
CA GLY A 20 6.15 -8.26 9.18
C GLY A 20 6.34 -8.74 7.74
N LYS A 21 5.68 -9.85 7.39
CA LYS A 21 5.68 -10.47 6.07
C LYS A 21 4.38 -10.25 5.27
N ILE A 22 3.37 -9.64 5.90
CA ILE A 22 2.07 -9.42 5.28
C ILE A 22 1.95 -7.96 4.86
N LEU A 23 1.46 -7.72 3.66
CA LEU A 23 1.09 -6.42 3.13
C LEU A 23 -0.41 -6.34 2.94
N GLU A 24 -1.01 -5.33 3.54
CA GLU A 24 -2.44 -5.10 3.47
C GLU A 24 -2.72 -3.72 2.91
N LEU A 25 -3.59 -3.65 1.90
CA LEU A 25 -4.12 -2.44 1.34
C LEU A 25 -5.51 -2.21 1.93
N LEU A 26 -5.62 -1.17 2.74
CA LEU A 26 -6.81 -0.73 3.42
C LEU A 26 -7.40 0.49 2.68
N ARG A 27 -8.68 0.44 2.37
CA ARG A 27 -9.45 1.56 1.83
C ARG A 27 -10.41 2.08 2.90
N PRO A 28 -10.21 3.31 3.40
CA PRO A 28 -11.23 3.98 4.19
C PRO A 28 -12.42 4.33 3.28
N ASP A 29 -13.60 3.82 3.61
CA ASP A 29 -14.84 4.22 2.97
C ASP A 29 -15.37 5.49 3.66
N ALA A 30 -15.36 6.61 2.94
CA ALA A 30 -15.77 7.90 3.47
C ALA A 30 -17.28 7.99 3.76
N ASN A 31 -18.10 7.09 3.19
CA ASN A 31 -19.55 7.11 3.34
C ASN A 31 -19.99 6.40 4.64
N THR A 32 -19.32 5.30 4.99
CA THR A 32 -19.64 4.46 6.15
C THR A 32 -18.67 4.64 7.32
N GLY A 33 -17.53 5.31 7.10
CA GLY A 33 -16.48 5.47 8.10
C GLY A 33 -15.73 4.19 8.44
N LYS A 34 -15.99 3.09 7.70
CA LYS A 34 -15.32 1.81 7.89
C LYS A 34 -14.10 1.70 6.98
N VAL A 35 -13.09 0.99 7.49
CA VAL A 35 -11.90 0.65 6.71
C VAL A 35 -12.08 -0.75 6.16
N HIS A 36 -11.97 -0.88 4.84
CA HIS A 36 -12.09 -2.15 4.13
C HIS A 36 -10.72 -2.60 3.62
N THR A 37 -10.32 -3.82 3.94
CA THR A 37 -9.13 -4.43 3.33
C THR A 37 -9.46 -4.83 1.90
N LEU A 38 -8.80 -4.19 0.93
CA LEU A 38 -8.95 -4.47 -0.49
C LEU A 38 -8.09 -5.67 -0.93
N LEU A 39 -6.86 -5.72 -0.42
CA LEU A 39 -5.87 -6.69 -0.82
C LEU A 39 -5.00 -7.03 0.37
N THR A 40 -4.79 -8.32 0.59
CA THR A 40 -3.82 -8.84 1.55
C THR A 40 -2.89 -9.76 0.77
N MET A 41 -1.59 -9.49 0.81
CA MET A 41 -0.57 -10.34 0.19
C MET A 41 0.50 -10.70 1.22
N GLU A 42 0.97 -11.94 1.18
CA GLU A 42 2.11 -12.36 1.97
C GLU A 42 3.36 -12.33 1.07
N VAL A 43 4.40 -11.64 1.51
CA VAL A 43 5.71 -11.68 0.88
C VAL A 43 6.59 -12.70 1.59
N PHE A 44 7.40 -13.44 0.83
CA PHE A 44 8.35 -14.42 1.38
C PHE A 44 9.61 -13.73 1.94
N GLY A 45 9.44 -12.84 2.92
CA GLY A 45 10.51 -12.05 3.53
C GLY A 45 10.00 -11.10 4.61
N VAL A 46 10.92 -10.32 5.21
CA VAL A 46 10.56 -9.28 6.18
C VAL A 46 10.62 -7.91 5.52
N ILE A 47 9.52 -7.17 5.60
CA ILE A 47 9.44 -5.80 5.07
C ILE A 47 10.04 -4.85 6.09
N ARG A 48 11.25 -4.34 5.84
CA ARG A 48 11.91 -3.36 6.72
C ARG A 48 11.43 -1.94 6.47
N SER A 49 11.26 -1.54 5.22
CA SER A 49 10.67 -0.26 4.88
C SER A 49 9.75 -0.36 3.65
N LEU A 50 8.83 0.60 3.60
CA LEU A 50 7.86 0.78 2.55
C LEU A 50 7.90 2.24 2.13
N MET A 51 8.01 2.47 0.83
CA MET A 51 7.87 3.79 0.25
C MET A 51 6.85 3.76 -0.89
N ALA A 52 5.85 4.61 -0.78
CA ALA A 52 4.98 4.94 -1.90
C ALA A 52 5.69 5.99 -2.76
N PHE A 53 5.79 5.74 -4.07
CA PHE A 53 6.32 6.73 -5.00
C PHE A 53 5.45 6.80 -6.25
N ARG A 54 5.36 8.01 -6.81
CA ARG A 54 4.64 8.25 -8.05
C ARG A 54 5.64 8.29 -9.20
N LEU A 55 5.47 7.41 -10.19
CA LEU A 55 6.21 7.54 -11.44
C LEU A 55 5.70 8.76 -12.21
N THR A 56 6.57 9.75 -12.40
CA THR A 56 6.28 10.95 -13.18
C THR A 56 6.01 10.56 -14.64
N GLY A 57 4.77 10.72 -15.11
CA GLY A 57 4.35 10.37 -16.47
C GLY A 57 3.35 9.20 -16.55
N GLY A 58 3.10 8.48 -15.46
CA GLY A 58 2.06 7.46 -15.37
C GLY A 58 0.72 8.02 -14.90
N THR A 59 -0.37 7.70 -15.60
CA THR A 59 -1.76 7.84 -15.10
C THR A 59 -2.14 6.73 -14.10
N LYS A 60 -1.32 5.68 -14.00
CA LYS A 60 -1.44 4.61 -13.02
C LYS A 60 -0.99 5.11 -11.65
N GLY A 61 -1.71 4.73 -10.59
CA GLY A 61 -1.52 5.19 -9.21
C GLY A 61 -0.09 5.03 -8.66
N GLU A 62 0.15 5.63 -7.49
CA GLU A 62 1.38 5.44 -6.70
C GLU A 62 1.73 3.96 -6.60
N GLN A 63 3.01 3.68 -6.78
CA GLN A 63 3.57 2.35 -6.69
C GLN A 63 4.19 2.17 -5.32
N LEU A 64 4.04 0.97 -4.76
CA LEU A 64 4.65 0.60 -3.51
C LEU A 64 6.03 -0.03 -3.78
N GLY A 65 7.09 0.67 -3.39
CA GLY A 65 8.43 0.11 -3.29
C GLY A 65 8.67 -0.46 -1.89
N SER A 66 9.33 -1.61 -1.82
CA SER A 66 9.79 -2.21 -0.56
C SER A 66 11.26 -2.60 -0.69
N ASP A 67 12.05 -2.32 0.33
CA ASP A 67 13.49 -2.65 0.42
C ASP A 67 13.72 -4.09 0.91
N CYS A 68 12.87 -5.04 0.48
CA CYS A 68 12.96 -6.44 0.91
C CYS A 68 14.38 -6.99 0.70
N CYS A 69 15.09 -7.24 1.81
CA CYS A 69 16.20 -8.16 1.82
C CYS A 69 15.63 -9.57 1.67
N PHE A 70 15.52 -10.04 0.43
CA PHE A 70 15.52 -11.47 0.18
C PHE A 70 16.91 -11.97 0.60
N ALA A 71 16.98 -12.63 1.75
CA ALA A 71 18.15 -13.40 2.15
C ALA A 71 18.09 -14.77 1.49
#